data_AF-A0A4T0ICJ5-F1
#
_entry.id   AF-A0A4T0ICJ5-F1
#
_cell.length_a   1.000
_cell.length_b   1.000
_cell.length_c   1.000
_cell.angle_alpha   90.00
_cell.angle_beta   90.00
_cell.angle_gamma   90.00
#
_symmetry.space_group_name_H-M   'P 1'
#
loop_
_entity.id
_entity.type
_entity.pdbx_description
1 polymer ?
#
loop_
_entity_poly.entity_id
_entity_poly.type
_entity_poly.pdbx_seq_one_letter_code
_entity_poly.pdbx_strand_id
1 'polypeptide(L)'
;MHKAYTSKQEINKLFVQYLVIAACHLIEATASVIAAAVTEDIPPNRRENDDNYLFKRELLGICLTMAPWSVPINFSIKPIINCFGSRQHSTRAQLIFQEAGLPDGCLNIIHSSRESTPSVIEKILADSRLRDVCFSGSSTLGRQMGRLSDYYLKPSVLEVS
;
A
#
# COMPACT_ATOMS: atom_id res chain seq x y z
N MET A 1 -19.80 22.75 -0.22
CA MET A 1 -19.42 22.73 -1.65
C MET A 1 -17.90 22.80 -1.76
N HIS A 2 -17.21 21.64 -1.80
CA HIS A 2 -15.76 21.62 -2.01
C HIS A 2 -15.49 21.71 -3.52
N LYS A 3 -14.90 22.83 -3.96
CA LYS A 3 -14.33 22.96 -5.31
C LYS A 3 -13.23 21.92 -5.45
N ALA A 4 -13.49 20.84 -6.18
CA ALA A 4 -12.43 19.99 -6.68
C ALA A 4 -11.53 20.87 -7.56
N TYR A 5 -10.24 20.92 -7.26
CA TYR A 5 -9.24 21.58 -8.09
C TYR A 5 -9.16 20.82 -9.43
N THR A 6 -10.05 21.15 -10.35
CA THR A 6 -9.90 20.83 -11.77
C THR A 6 -9.03 21.91 -12.39
N SER A 7 -7.73 21.91 -12.06
CA SER A 7 -6.78 22.48 -13.00
C SER A 7 -6.84 21.56 -14.23
N LYS A 8 -7.16 22.11 -15.39
CA LYS A 8 -6.96 21.43 -16.68
C LYS A 8 -5.45 21.27 -16.86
N GLN A 9 -4.83 20.34 -16.17
CA GLN A 9 -3.51 19.88 -16.53
C GLN A 9 -3.69 19.11 -17.84
N GLU A 10 -2.98 19.52 -18.89
CA GLU A 10 -2.83 18.72 -20.10
C GLU A 10 -2.02 17.47 -19.73
N ILE A 11 -2.70 16.45 -19.22
CA ILE A 11 -2.08 15.18 -18.94
C ILE A 11 -1.84 14.50 -20.30
N ASN A 12 -0.58 14.34 -20.66
CA ASN A 12 -0.18 13.68 -21.91
C ASN A 12 -0.78 12.26 -21.96
N LYS A 13 -1.54 11.95 -23.02
CA LYS A 13 -2.15 10.62 -23.21
C LYS A 13 -1.12 9.50 -23.18
N LEU A 14 0.08 9.75 -23.72
CA LEU A 14 1.19 8.78 -23.70
C LEU A 14 1.63 8.46 -22.27
N PHE A 15 1.67 9.48 -21.41
CA PHE A 15 2.02 9.32 -20.00
C PHE A 15 0.95 8.51 -19.25
N VAL A 16 -0.34 8.77 -19.50
CA VAL A 16 -1.43 7.96 -18.91
C VAL A 16 -1.34 6.51 -19.37
N GLN A 17 -1.12 6.28 -20.67
CA GLN A 17 -0.99 4.94 -21.21
C GLN A 17 0.20 4.19 -20.61
N TYR A 18 1.34 4.86 -20.49
CA TYR A 18 2.52 4.32 -19.82
C TYR A 18 2.22 3.91 -18.37
N LEU A 19 1.54 4.77 -17.59
CA LEU A 19 1.18 4.46 -16.20
C LEU A 19 0.25 3.25 -16.09
N VAL A 20 -0.73 3.11 -16.98
CA VAL A 20 -1.64 1.95 -16.99
C VAL A 20 -0.88 0.67 -17.33
N ILE A 21 -0.02 0.69 -18.35
CA ILE A 21 0.78 -0.48 -18.73
C ILE A 21 1.73 -0.88 -17.60
N ALA A 22 2.40 0.11 -16.98
CA ALA A 22 3.28 -0.14 -15.84
C ALA A 22 2.54 -0.77 -14.66
N ALA A 23 1.31 -0.30 -14.36
CA ALA A 23 0.46 -0.88 -13.33
C ALA A 23 0.11 -2.35 -13.64
N CYS A 24 -0.30 -2.67 -14.87
CA CYS A 24 -0.61 -4.04 -15.26
C CYS A 24 0.59 -4.97 -15.07
N HIS A 25 1.77 -4.57 -15.56
CA HIS A 25 2.99 -5.36 -15.38
C HIS A 25 3.36 -5.55 -13.91
N LEU A 26 3.16 -4.53 -13.07
CA LEU A 26 3.39 -4.65 -11.63
C LEU A 26 2.43 -5.67 -10.99
N ILE A 27 1.14 -5.64 -11.34
CA ILE A 27 0.15 -6.61 -10.84
C ILE A 27 0.54 -8.03 -11.28
N GLU A 28 0.87 -8.23 -12.55
CA GLU A 28 1.27 -9.53 -13.10
C GLU A 28 2.56 -10.06 -12.45
N ALA A 29 3.55 -9.19 -12.26
CA ALA A 29 4.80 -9.54 -11.59
C ALA A 29 4.55 -9.94 -10.14
N THR A 30 3.73 -9.18 -9.40
CA THR A 30 3.36 -9.51 -8.01
C THR A 30 2.60 -10.83 -7.94
N ALA A 31 1.63 -11.05 -8.82
CA ALA A 31 0.87 -12.30 -8.87
C ALA A 31 1.75 -13.51 -9.17
N SER A 32 2.80 -13.34 -9.99
CA SER A 32 3.72 -14.42 -10.35
C SER A 32 4.63 -14.85 -9.19
N VAL A 33 4.99 -13.92 -8.28
CA VAL A 33 5.93 -14.21 -7.19
C VAL A 33 5.27 -14.53 -5.85
N ILE A 34 4.00 -14.19 -5.66
CA ILE A 34 3.35 -14.30 -4.33
C ILE A 34 3.30 -15.73 -3.80
N ALA A 35 3.01 -16.72 -4.66
CA ALA A 35 3.00 -18.12 -4.27
C ALA A 35 4.38 -18.63 -3.86
N ALA A 36 5.44 -18.14 -4.52
CA ALA A 36 6.82 -18.49 -4.20
C ALA A 36 7.39 -17.69 -3.01
N ALA A 37 6.71 -16.63 -2.55
CA ALA A 37 7.13 -15.83 -1.41
C ALA A 37 6.68 -16.42 -0.05
N VAL A 38 5.61 -17.24 -0.06
CA VAL A 38 5.09 -17.93 1.13
C VAL A 38 5.74 -19.31 1.20
N THR A 39 6.89 -19.37 1.87
CA THR A 39 7.72 -20.58 1.95
C THR A 39 8.04 -20.98 3.38
N GLU A 40 8.41 -22.24 3.55
CA GLU A 40 8.91 -22.79 4.80
C GLU A 40 10.30 -23.38 4.59
N ASP A 41 11.25 -23.02 5.43
CA ASP A 41 12.64 -23.51 5.35
C ASP A 41 13.09 -24.07 6.71
N ILE A 42 13.88 -25.14 6.68
CA ILE A 42 14.56 -25.70 7.85
C ILE A 42 16.07 -25.50 7.66
N PRO A 43 16.67 -24.43 8.21
CA PRO A 43 18.10 -24.19 8.06
C PRO A 43 18.90 -25.22 8.85
N PRO A 44 20.15 -25.51 8.42
CA PRO A 44 21.02 -26.42 9.14
C PRO A 44 21.33 -25.88 10.53
N ASN A 45 21.03 -26.68 11.56
CA ASN A 45 21.37 -26.36 12.94
C ASN A 45 22.84 -26.72 13.20
N ARG A 46 23.56 -25.83 13.90
CA ARG A 46 24.98 -25.99 14.27
C ARG A 46 25.17 -26.48 15.70
N ARG A 47 24.11 -26.53 16.51
CA ARG A 47 24.15 -26.99 17.91
C ARG A 47 23.96 -28.51 17.95
N GLU A 48 24.61 -29.17 18.91
CA GLU A 48 24.52 -30.62 19.14
C GLU A 48 23.12 -31.09 19.60
N ASN A 49 22.24 -30.17 20.03
CA ASN A 49 20.85 -30.53 20.29
C ASN A 49 20.13 -30.81 18.96
N ASP A 50 19.51 -31.99 18.86
CA ASP A 50 18.71 -32.52 17.74
C ASP A 50 17.44 -31.70 17.38
N ASP A 51 17.31 -30.46 17.86
CA ASP A 51 16.16 -29.61 17.59
C ASP A 51 16.28 -28.99 16.18
N ASN A 52 15.27 -29.21 15.34
CA ASN A 52 15.13 -28.55 14.05
C ASN A 52 14.29 -27.27 14.20
N TYR A 53 14.75 -26.18 13.59
CA TYR A 53 14.02 -24.91 13.55
C TYR A 53 13.28 -24.77 12.23
N LEU A 54 11.98 -24.49 12.28
CA LEU A 54 11.16 -24.21 11.09
C LEU A 54 10.96 -22.71 10.95
N PHE A 55 11.38 -22.14 9.83
CA PHE A 55 11.15 -20.75 9.47
C PHE A 55 10.01 -20.68 8.47
N LYS A 56 8.92 -20.01 8.83
CA LYS A 56 7.77 -19.80 7.95
C LYS A 56 7.70 -18.34 7.52
N ARG A 57 7.44 -18.11 6.23
CA ARG A 57 7.11 -16.79 5.69
C ARG A 57 5.60 -16.76 5.45
N GLU A 58 4.90 -15.99 6.26
CA GLU A 58 3.45 -15.83 6.18
C GLU A 58 3.09 -14.41 5.74
N LEU A 59 1.86 -14.23 5.25
CA LEU A 59 1.34 -12.92 4.89
C LEU A 59 1.22 -12.04 6.15
N LEU A 60 1.71 -10.80 6.06
CA LEU A 60 1.75 -9.87 7.19
C LEU A 60 0.36 -9.53 7.75
N GLY A 61 -0.65 -9.41 6.88
CA GLY A 61 -2.02 -9.03 7.24
C GLY A 61 -2.44 -7.69 6.60
N ILE A 62 -3.15 -6.85 7.36
CA ILE A 62 -3.66 -5.57 6.85
C ILE A 62 -2.54 -4.54 6.75
N CYS A 63 -2.40 -3.91 5.58
CA CYS A 63 -1.40 -2.89 5.32
C CYS A 63 -2.06 -1.54 4.96
N LEU A 64 -1.46 -0.45 5.46
CA LEU A 64 -1.83 0.91 5.10
C LEU A 64 -0.88 1.41 4.02
N THR A 65 -1.43 1.89 2.92
CA THR A 65 -0.65 2.45 1.81
C THR A 65 -1.13 3.86 1.50
N MET A 66 -0.20 4.81 1.49
CA MET A 66 -0.44 6.20 1.15
C MET A 66 0.44 6.59 -0.03
N ALA A 67 -0.17 6.82 -1.19
CA ALA A 67 0.51 7.20 -2.42
C ALA A 67 0.11 8.61 -2.88
N PRO A 68 0.99 9.34 -3.57
CA PRO A 68 0.65 10.64 -4.13
C PRO A 68 -0.32 10.50 -5.30
N TRP A 69 -1.04 11.59 -5.60
CA TRP A 69 -1.99 11.66 -6.70
C TRP A 69 -1.36 11.50 -8.09
N SER A 70 -0.04 11.64 -8.21
CA SER A 70 0.69 11.61 -9.49
C SER A 70 0.91 10.19 -10.04
N VAL A 71 0.90 9.16 -9.19
CA VAL A 71 1.18 7.76 -9.56
C VAL A 71 0.37 6.79 -8.67
N PRO A 72 -0.96 6.97 -8.57
CA PRO A 72 -1.78 6.28 -7.56
C PRO A 72 -1.77 4.76 -7.71
N ILE A 73 -1.80 4.25 -8.95
CA ILE A 73 -1.91 2.81 -9.20
C ILE A 73 -0.56 2.09 -8.99
N ASN A 74 0.56 2.71 -9.38
CA ASN A 74 1.87 2.04 -9.36
C ASN A 74 2.44 1.83 -7.95
N PHE A 75 2.06 2.66 -6.97
CA PHE A 75 2.55 2.53 -5.59
C PHE A 75 1.60 1.74 -4.67
N SER A 76 0.31 1.65 -5.02
CA SER A 76 -0.68 0.86 -4.27
C SER A 76 -0.55 -0.66 -4.42
N ILE A 77 0.41 -1.14 -5.22
CA ILE A 77 0.68 -2.56 -5.46
C ILE A 77 1.68 -3.12 -4.43
N LYS A 78 2.53 -2.28 -3.80
CA LYS A 78 3.58 -2.75 -2.87
C LYS A 78 3.02 -3.30 -1.54
N PRO A 79 1.98 -2.69 -0.97
CA PRO A 79 1.11 -3.39 -0.02
C PRO A 79 -0.24 -3.49 -0.68
N ILE A 80 -0.74 -4.71 -0.89
CA ILE A 80 -2.01 -5.00 -1.56
C ILE A 80 -3.10 -4.06 -1.01
N ILE A 81 -3.23 -2.99 -1.78
CA ILE A 81 -4.29 -2.05 -1.99
C ILE A 81 -4.76 -1.23 -0.78
N ASN A 82 -4.09 -0.08 -0.63
CA ASN A 82 -4.71 1.16 -0.16
C ASN A 82 -4.23 2.33 -1.04
N CYS A 83 -5.16 3.17 -1.50
CA CYS A 83 -4.83 4.23 -2.45
C CYS A 83 -5.54 5.52 -2.02
N PHE A 84 -4.82 6.45 -1.41
CA PHE A 84 -5.31 7.82 -1.20
C PHE A 84 -5.17 8.63 -2.50
N GLY A 85 -5.85 8.20 -3.56
CA GLY A 85 -6.01 8.97 -4.79
C GLY A 85 -7.17 9.98 -4.69
N SER A 86 -7.22 10.98 -5.57
CA SER A 86 -8.41 11.83 -5.71
C SER A 86 -9.65 10.95 -5.93
N ARG A 87 -10.82 11.37 -5.39
CA ARG A 87 -12.06 10.56 -5.33
C ARG A 87 -12.48 9.92 -6.66
N GLN A 88 -12.04 10.44 -7.81
CA GLN A 88 -12.47 9.95 -9.12
C GLN A 88 -11.61 8.78 -9.66
N HIS A 89 -10.29 8.80 -9.42
CA HIS A 89 -9.38 7.77 -9.96
C HIS A 89 -9.37 6.50 -9.10
N SER A 90 -9.54 6.69 -7.80
CA SER A 90 -9.54 5.64 -6.80
C SER A 90 -10.82 4.78 -6.88
N THR A 91 -12.00 5.36 -7.07
CA THR A 91 -13.25 4.60 -7.25
C THR A 91 -13.22 3.66 -8.47
N ARG A 92 -12.57 4.07 -9.58
CA ARG A 92 -12.47 3.20 -10.77
C ARG A 92 -11.54 2.01 -10.56
N ALA A 93 -10.45 2.18 -9.82
CA ALA A 93 -9.55 1.07 -9.50
C ALA A 93 -10.26 0.01 -8.64
N GLN A 94 -11.06 0.45 -7.66
CA GLN A 94 -11.85 -0.48 -6.83
C GLN A 94 -12.83 -1.31 -7.67
N LEU A 95 -13.52 -0.68 -8.62
CA LEU A 95 -14.43 -1.40 -9.53
C LEU A 95 -13.70 -2.44 -10.38
N ILE A 96 -12.52 -2.12 -10.93
CA ILE A 96 -11.74 -3.07 -11.74
C ILE A 96 -11.36 -4.30 -10.92
N PHE A 97 -10.92 -4.13 -9.67
CA PHE A 97 -10.58 -5.28 -8.81
C PHE A 97 -11.83 -6.07 -8.38
N GLN A 98 -12.96 -5.41 -8.15
CA GLN A 98 -14.23 -6.09 -7.87
C GLN A 98 -14.70 -6.90 -9.09
N GLU A 99 -14.64 -6.34 -10.30
CA GLU A 99 -14.94 -7.03 -11.55
C GLU A 99 -13.98 -8.20 -11.81
N ALA A 100 -12.72 -8.09 -11.39
CA ALA A 100 -11.74 -9.16 -11.45
C ALA A 100 -11.95 -10.27 -10.40
N GLY A 101 -12.95 -10.15 -9.51
CA GLY A 101 -13.30 -11.15 -8.50
C GLY A 101 -12.52 -11.04 -7.19
N LEU A 102 -11.90 -9.89 -6.90
CA LEU A 102 -11.27 -9.66 -5.60
C LEU A 102 -12.35 -9.68 -4.50
N PRO A 103 -12.19 -10.49 -3.43
CA PRO A 103 -13.18 -10.55 -2.35
C PRO A 103 -13.39 -9.22 -1.65
N ASP A 104 -14.60 -9.03 -1.11
CA ASP A 104 -14.94 -7.85 -0.33
C ASP A 104 -14.01 -7.70 0.88
N GLY A 105 -13.56 -6.46 1.10
CA GLY A 105 -12.67 -6.12 2.21
C GLY A 105 -11.17 -6.36 1.95
N CYS A 106 -10.77 -6.99 0.83
CA CYS A 106 -9.35 -7.09 0.46
C CYS A 106 -8.74 -5.76 -0.01
N LEU A 107 -9.57 -4.84 -0.53
CA LEU A 107 -9.20 -3.49 -0.93
C LEU A 107 -10.18 -2.50 -0.30
N ASN A 108 -9.69 -1.55 0.49
CA ASN A 108 -10.53 -0.54 1.15
C ASN A 108 -10.04 0.89 0.91
N ILE A 109 -10.55 1.56 -0.12
CA ILE A 109 -10.13 2.92 -0.40
C ILE A 109 -10.77 3.92 0.58
N ILE A 110 -9.93 4.62 1.34
CA ILE A 110 -10.38 5.67 2.27
C ILE A 110 -10.15 7.06 1.65
N HIS A 111 -11.16 7.91 1.75
CA HIS A 111 -11.08 9.31 1.36
C HIS A 111 -11.20 10.21 2.57
N SER A 112 -10.25 11.12 2.73
CA SER A 112 -10.26 12.13 3.78
C SER A 112 -9.99 13.50 3.17
N SER A 113 -10.56 14.55 3.77
CA SER A 113 -10.11 15.92 3.49
C SER A 113 -8.75 16.14 4.14
N ARG A 114 -7.96 17.09 3.63
CA ARG A 114 -6.62 17.40 4.15
C ARG A 114 -6.63 17.71 5.66
N GLU A 115 -7.68 18.35 6.14
CA GLU A 115 -7.87 18.73 7.53
C GLU A 115 -8.17 17.50 8.41
N SER A 116 -8.91 16.53 7.87
CA SER A 116 -9.28 15.29 8.58
C SER A 116 -8.21 14.19 8.49
N THR A 117 -7.32 14.24 7.50
CA THR A 117 -6.31 13.20 7.25
C THR A 117 -5.48 12.85 8.50
N PRO A 118 -4.95 13.81 9.30
CA PRO A 118 -4.16 13.47 10.48
C PRO A 118 -4.92 12.58 11.49
N SER A 119 -6.17 12.93 11.78
CA SER A 119 -7.02 12.16 12.73
C SER A 119 -7.40 10.78 12.17
N VAL A 120 -7.64 10.68 10.86
CA VAL A 120 -7.95 9.39 10.21
C VAL A 120 -6.74 8.46 10.26
N ILE A 121 -5.54 8.97 9.95
CA ILE A 121 -4.31 8.17 9.98
C ILE A 121 -3.99 7.71 11.39
N GLU A 122 -4.12 8.59 12.38
CA GLU A 122 -3.89 8.23 13.78
C GLU A 122 -4.82 7.09 14.24
N LYS A 123 -6.10 7.14 13.88
CA LYS A 123 -7.05 6.05 14.16
C LYS A 123 -6.67 4.75 13.49
N ILE A 124 -6.18 4.80 12.24
CA ILE A 124 -5.75 3.60 11.50
C ILE A 124 -4.50 3.00 12.14
N LEU A 125 -3.50 3.83 12.51
CA LEU A 125 -2.27 3.36 13.13
C LEU A 125 -2.49 2.78 14.53
N ALA A 126 -3.46 3.31 15.27
CA ALA A 126 -3.88 2.76 16.56
C ALA A 126 -4.58 1.38 16.45
N ASP A 127 -5.07 1.00 15.26
CA ASP A 127 -5.76 -0.28 15.08
C ASP A 127 -4.77 -1.45 15.23
N SER A 128 -5.11 -2.38 16.13
CA SER A 128 -4.28 -3.55 16.43
C SER A 128 -4.23 -4.55 15.28
N ARG A 129 -5.09 -4.45 14.26
CA ARG A 129 -5.09 -5.30 13.07
C ARG A 129 -4.13 -4.82 11.98
N LEU A 130 -3.73 -3.54 12.01
CA LEU A 130 -2.74 -3.00 11.09
C LEU A 130 -1.37 -3.61 11.38
N ARG A 131 -0.67 -4.03 10.32
CA ARG A 131 0.59 -4.78 10.40
C ARG A 131 1.77 -4.06 9.74
N ASP A 132 1.50 -3.23 8.74
CA ASP A 132 2.54 -2.50 8.01
C ASP A 132 2.03 -1.17 7.45
N VAL A 133 2.95 -0.22 7.26
CA VAL A 133 2.68 1.12 6.74
C VAL A 133 3.64 1.45 5.59
N CYS A 134 3.11 1.70 4.40
CA CYS A 134 3.86 2.21 3.26
C CYS A 134 3.42 3.63 2.94
N PHE A 135 4.37 4.56 2.93
CA PHE A 135 4.12 5.96 2.60
C PHE A 135 5.07 6.42 1.49
N SER A 136 4.50 7.02 0.45
CA SER A 136 5.24 7.73 -0.59
C SER A 136 4.77 9.19 -0.64
N GLY A 137 5.69 10.15 -0.52
CA GLY A 137 5.33 11.56 -0.51
C GLY A 137 6.45 12.52 -0.13
N SER A 138 6.10 13.70 0.39
CA SER A 138 7.10 14.70 0.77
C SER A 138 7.86 14.31 2.03
N SER A 139 9.14 14.68 2.13
CA SER A 139 9.96 14.48 3.33
C SER A 139 9.32 15.01 4.62
N THR A 140 8.57 16.11 4.56
CA THR A 140 7.89 16.68 5.73
C THR A 140 6.80 15.74 6.25
N LEU A 141 5.94 15.24 5.37
CA LEU A 141 4.89 14.29 5.74
C LEU A 141 5.50 12.92 6.11
N GLY A 142 6.55 12.48 5.41
CA GLY A 142 7.24 11.23 5.72
C GLY A 142 7.83 11.21 7.13
N ARG A 143 8.45 12.31 7.57
CA ARG A 143 8.93 12.45 8.97
C ARG A 143 7.78 12.37 9.98
N GLN A 144 6.62 12.96 9.67
CA GLN A 144 5.45 12.88 10.55
C GLN A 144 4.89 11.46 10.61
N MET A 145 4.77 10.79 9.47
CA MET A 145 4.35 9.40 9.38
C MET A 145 5.30 8.48 10.14
N GLY A 146 6.61 8.62 9.95
CA GLY A 146 7.59 7.81 10.67
C GLY A 146 7.49 7.93 12.19
N ARG A 147 7.33 9.17 12.71
CA ARG A 147 7.13 9.40 14.15
C ARG A 147 5.85 8.76 14.68
N LEU A 148 4.76 8.83 13.91
CA LEU A 148 3.48 8.30 14.33
C LEU A 148 3.46 6.76 14.25
N SER A 149 4.04 6.18 13.20
CA SER A 149 4.23 4.73 13.10
C SER A 149 5.10 4.18 14.23
N ASP A 150 6.19 4.87 14.58
CA ASP A 150 7.06 4.51 15.70
C ASP A 150 6.30 4.52 17.03
N TYR A 151 5.49 5.55 17.29
CA TYR A 151 4.65 5.64 18.50
C TYR A 151 3.71 4.43 18.66
N TYR A 152 3.13 3.94 17.55
CA TYR A 152 2.25 2.76 17.54
C TYR A 152 2.98 1.43 17.27
N LEU A 153 4.32 1.44 17.24
CA LEU A 153 5.18 0.29 16.93
C LEU A 153 4.78 -0.43 15.63
N LYS A 154 4.41 0.34 14.61
CA LYS A 154 4.09 -0.18 13.27
C LYS A 154 5.34 -0.11 12.39
N PRO A 155 5.76 -1.25 11.79
CA PRO A 155 6.75 -1.22 10.71
C PRO A 155 6.33 -0.21 9.64
N SER A 156 7.29 0.53 9.12
CA SER A 156 7.01 1.53 8.08
C SER A 156 8.10 1.62 7.02
N VAL A 157 7.67 1.63 5.75
CA VAL A 157 8.48 1.93 4.59
C VAL A 157 8.15 3.34 4.09
N LEU A 158 9.14 4.22 4.08
CA LEU A 158 8.97 5.63 3.73
C LEU A 158 9.78 5.96 2.47
N GLU A 159 9.10 6.21 1.37
CA GLU A 159 9.69 6.71 0.12
C GLU A 159 9.45 8.24 0.04
N VAL A 160 10.48 9.03 0.33
CA VAL A 160 10.37 10.49 0.46
C VAL A 160 11.15 11.24 -0.62
N SER A 161 10.60 12.38 -1.04
CA SER A 161 11.25 13.38 -1.90
C SER A 161 11.79 14.55 -1.12
#